data_AF-A0A0J1CP66-F1
#
_entry.id   AF-A0A0J1CP66-F1
#
_cell.length_a   1.000
_cell.length_b   1.000
_cell.length_c   1.000
_cell.angle_alpha   90.00
_cell.angle_beta   90.00
_cell.angle_gamma   90.00
#
_symmetry.space_group_name_H-M   'P 1'
#
loop_
_entity.id
_entity.type
_entity.pdbx_description
1 polymer ?
#
loop_
_entity_poly.entity_id
_entity_poly.type
_entity_poly.pdbx_seq_one_letter_code
_entity_poly.pdbx_strand_id
1 'polypeptide(L)' 'MRPAMLDTTLRLADPDAFYEALIDMHRDLGNDESQLVNAKLILLLSNQIGDMNVLREAMSLARSGVATIAARA' A
#
# COMPACT_ATOMS: atom_id res chain seq x y z
N MET A 1 14.20 -16.96 16.30
CA MET A 1 14.20 -15.78 15.41
C MET A 1 12.80 -15.17 15.49
N ARG A 2 12.65 -13.92 15.94
CA ARG A 2 11.32 -13.29 15.96
C ARG A 2 10.91 -13.02 14.51
N PRO A 3 9.68 -13.38 14.07
CA PRO A 3 9.24 -13.02 12.73
C PRO A 3 9.32 -11.50 12.57
N ALA A 4 9.77 -11.02 11.41
CA ALA A 4 9.73 -9.60 11.11
C ALA A 4 8.26 -9.16 11.12
N MET A 5 7.95 -8.17 11.97
CA MET A 5 6.63 -7.55 12.06
C MET A 5 6.59 -6.33 11.14
N LEU A 6 5.42 -6.02 10.62
CA LEU A 6 5.19 -4.78 9.90
C LEU A 6 5.45 -3.57 10.81
N ASP A 7 6.28 -2.65 10.33
CA ASP A 7 6.49 -1.34 10.94
C ASP A 7 5.60 -0.31 10.23
N THR A 8 4.66 0.28 10.97
CA THR A 8 3.69 1.27 10.47
C THR A 8 4.07 2.71 10.80
N THR A 9 5.28 2.94 11.32
CA THR A 9 5.78 4.31 11.55
C THR A 9 5.97 5.06 10.24
N LEU A 10 5.80 6.38 10.27
CA LEU A 10 6.05 7.23 9.11
C LEU A 10 7.56 7.29 8.84
N ARG A 11 7.99 6.72 7.71
CA ARG A 11 9.42 6.66 7.31
C ARG A 11 9.77 7.57 6.15
N LEU A 12 8.78 8.24 5.54
CA LEU A 12 9.00 9.17 4.44
C LEU A 12 9.46 10.51 4.99
N ALA A 13 10.58 11.02 4.48
CA ALA A 13 11.11 12.34 4.82
C ALA A 13 10.18 13.46 4.35
N ASP A 14 9.50 13.25 3.22
CA ASP A 14 8.52 14.16 2.64
C ASP A 14 7.27 13.37 2.22
N PRO A 15 6.27 13.25 3.11
CA PRO A 15 5.02 12.54 2.82
C PRO A 15 4.18 13.22 1.74
N ASP A 16 4.24 14.55 1.66
CA ASP A 16 3.43 15.35 0.75
C ASP A 16 3.93 15.16 -0.69
N ALA A 17 5.24 15.25 -0.91
CA ALA A 17 5.85 14.99 -2.22
C ALA A 17 5.57 13.55 -2.71
N PHE A 18 5.57 12.57 -1.81
CA PHE A 18 5.19 11.19 -2.17
C PHE A 18 3.71 11.10 -2.58
N TYR A 19 2.82 11.78 -1.86
CA TYR A 19 1.40 11.79 -2.19
C TYR A 19 1.12 12.49 -3.54
N GLU A 20 1.83 13.58 -3.84
CA GLU A 20 1.78 14.25 -5.15
C GLU A 20 2.22 13.31 -6.27
N ALA A 21 3.35 12.60 -6.10
CA ALA A 21 3.83 11.62 -7.08
C ALA A 21 2.83 10.47 -7.31
N LEU A 22 2.10 10.04 -6.28
CA LEU A 22 1.03 9.06 -6.42
C LEU A 22 -0.15 9.60 -7.23
N ILE A 23 -0.55 10.86 -7.03
CA ILE A 23 -1.61 11.49 -7.83
C ILE A 23 -1.17 11.56 -9.30
N ASP A 24 0.05 12.04 -9.54
CA ASP A 24 0.58 12.18 -10.89
C ASP A 24 0.70 10.86 -11.62
N MET A 25 1.04 9.76 -10.93
CA MET A 25 1.06 8.41 -11.51
C MET A 25 -0.31 7.98 -12.08
N HIS A 26 -1.41 8.52 -11.56
CA HIS A 26 -2.77 8.19 -12.01
C HIS A 26 -3.32 9.17 -13.05
N ARG A 27 -2.59 10.25 -13.35
CA ARG A 27 -3.03 11.26 -14.30
C ARG A 27 -3.29 10.63 -15.68
N ASP A 28 -4.39 11.04 -16.30
CA ASP A 28 -4.83 10.59 -17.63
C ASP A 28 -5.18 9.08 -17.74
N LEU A 29 -5.23 8.34 -16.63
CA LEU A 29 -5.62 6.92 -16.61
C LEU A 29 -7.13 6.75 -16.37
N GLY A 30 -7.73 5.79 -17.07
CA GLY A 30 -9.06 5.30 -16.73
C GLY A 30 -9.07 4.51 -15.41
N ASN A 31 -10.27 4.20 -14.89
CA ASN A 31 -10.41 3.46 -13.63
C ASN A 31 -9.70 2.10 -13.64
N ASP A 32 -9.79 1.35 -14.73
CA ASP A 32 -9.18 0.02 -14.84
C ASP A 32 -7.65 0.11 -14.93
N GLU A 33 -7.13 1.11 -15.64
CA GLU A 33 -5.69 1.37 -15.76
C GLU A 33 -5.11 1.85 -14.43
N SER A 34 -5.85 2.69 -13.71
CA SER A 34 -5.54 3.13 -12.35
C SER A 34 -5.45 1.95 -11.37
N GLN A 35 -6.38 0.99 -11.45
CA GLN A 35 -6.29 -0.24 -10.67
C GLN A 35 -5.07 -1.10 -11.07
N LEU A 36 -4.79 -1.20 -12.38
CA LEU A 36 -3.65 -1.98 -12.88
C LEU A 36 -2.31 -1.39 -12.41
N VAL A 37 -2.14 -0.06 -12.45
CA VAL A 37 -0.89 0.57 -12.00
C VAL A 37 -0.70 0.39 -10.49
N ASN A 38 -1.78 0.46 -9.69
CA ASN A 38 -1.72 0.16 -8.27
C ASN A 38 -1.32 -1.30 -8.00
N ALA A 39 -1.89 -2.27 -8.71
CA ALA A 39 -1.51 -3.67 -8.59
C ALA A 39 -0.02 -3.88 -8.93
N LYS A 40 0.48 -3.23 -9.99
CA LYS A 40 1.90 -3.27 -10.36
C LYS A 40 2.80 -2.67 -9.28
N LEU A 41 2.44 -1.49 -8.75
CA LEU A 41 3.18 -0.84 -7.68
C LEU A 41 3.26 -1.72 -6.42
N ILE A 42 2.14 -2.34 -6.02
CA ILE A 42 2.10 -3.27 -4.89
C ILE A 42 3.08 -4.44 -5.09
N LEU A 43 3.12 -5.04 -6.29
CA LEU A 43 4.04 -6.15 -6.57
C LEU A 43 5.52 -5.72 -6.54
N LEU A 44 5.84 -4.54 -7.07
CA LEU A 44 7.20 -3.97 -7.04
C LEU A 44 7.66 -3.71 -5.60
N LEU A 45 6.81 -3.09 -4.78
CA LEU A 45 7.12 -2.85 -3.37
C LEU A 45 7.19 -4.15 -2.57
N SER A 46 6.35 -5.15 -2.90
CA SER A 46 6.41 -6.47 -2.28
C SER A 46 7.73 -7.18 -2.57
N ASN A 47 8.24 -7.06 -3.80
CA ASN A 47 9.56 -7.56 -4.17
C ASN A 47 10.68 -6.84 -3.40
N GLN A 48 10.56 -5.51 -3.20
CA GLN A 48 11.51 -4.74 -2.39
C GLN A 48 11.52 -5.17 -0.91
N ILE A 49 10.37 -5.55 -0.35
CA ILE A 49 10.23 -6.01 1.04
C ILE A 49 10.80 -7.42 1.24
N GLY A 50 10.46 -8.36 0.34
CA GLY A 50 11.02 -9.72 0.34
C GLY A 50 10.63 -10.66 1.50
N ASP A 51 9.90 -10.17 2.51
CA ASP A 51 9.46 -10.97 3.67
C ASP A 51 7.95 -11.25 3.64
N MET A 52 7.58 -12.53 3.46
CA MET A 52 6.18 -12.97 3.39
C MET A 52 5.39 -12.78 4.69
N ASN A 53 6.03 -12.75 5.86
CA ASN A 53 5.33 -12.50 7.12
C ASN A 53 4.89 -11.03 7.22
N VAL A 54 5.79 -10.11 6.86
CA VAL A 54 5.49 -8.67 6.78
C VAL A 54 4.36 -8.42 5.77
N LEU A 55 4.43 -9.04 4.59
CA LEU A 55 3.39 -8.91 3.57
C LEU A 55 2.03 -9.45 4.04
N ARG A 56 1.99 -10.58 4.74
CA ARG A 56 0.75 -11.14 5.30
C ARG A 56 0.12 -10.24 6.36
N GLU A 57 0.94 -9.67 7.23
CA GLU A 57 0.47 -8.72 8.24
C GLU A 57 -0.10 -7.44 7.59
N ALA A 58 0.60 -6.89 6.58
CA ALA A 58 0.11 -5.75 5.81
C ALA A 58 -1.24 -6.03 5.12
N MET A 59 -1.39 -7.20 4.49
CA MET A 59 -2.67 -7.61 3.88
C MET A 59 -3.81 -7.73 4.90
N SER A 60 -3.52 -8.29 6.08
CA SER A 60 -4.49 -8.43 7.18
C SER A 60 -4.97 -7.06 7.68
N LEU A 61 -4.04 -6.13 7.90
CA LEU A 61 -4.36 -4.76 8.34
C LEU A 61 -5.14 -3.98 7.28
N ALA A 62 -4.71 -4.05 6.02
CA ALA A 62 -5.41 -3.40 4.90
C ALA A 62 -6.86 -3.90 4.77
N ARG A 63 -7.10 -5.21 4.92
CA ARG A 63 -8.45 -5.78 4.87
C ARG A 63 -9.33 -5.33 6.04
N SER A 64 -8.74 -5.21 7.23
CA SER A 64 -9.46 -4.78 8.44
C SER A 64 -9.90 -3.31 8.36
N GLY A 65 -9.09 -2.44 7.75
CA GLY A 65 -9.42 -1.03 7.53
C GLY A 65 -10.67 -0.83 6.66
N VAL A 66 -10.84 -1.66 5.62
CA VAL A 66 -12.01 -1.58 4.72
C VAL A 66 -13.30 -2.01 5.44
N ALA A 67 -13.25 -3.07 6.25
CA ALA A 67 -14.42 -3.53 7.01
C ALA A 67 -14.91 -2.48 8.03
N THR A 68 -13.99 -1.70 8.59
CA THR A 68 -14.31 -0.61 9.53
C THR A 68 -14.97 0.58 8.84
N ILE A 69 -14.58 0.90 7.60
CA ILE A 69 -15.20 1.97 6.82
C ILE A 69 -16.60 1.56 6.36
N ALA A 70 -16.78 0.32 5.89
CA ALA A 70 -18.08 -0.19 5.47
C ALA A 70 -19.11 -0.33 6.61
N ALA A 71 -18.67 -0.57 7.85
CA ALA A 71 -19.55 -0.64 9.02
C ALA A 71 -20.00 0.74 9.55
N ARG A 72 -19.44 1.83 9.02
CA ARG A 72 -19.73 3.23 9.40
C ARG A 72 -20.51 4.00 8.35
N ALA A 73 -20.76 3.39 7.18
CA ALA A 73 -21.57 3.93 6.09
C ALA A 73 -22.97 3.31 6.12
#